data_AF-A0A660NAZ4-F1
#
_entry.id   AF-A0A660NAZ4-F1
#
_cell.length_a   1.000
_cell.length_b   1.000
_cell.length_c   1.000
_cell.angle_alpha   90.00
_cell.angle_beta   90.00
_cell.angle_gamma   90.00
#
_symmetry.space_group_name_H-M   'P 1'
#
loop_
_entity.id
_entity.type
_entity.pdbx_description
1 polymer ?
#
loop_
_entity_poly.entity_id
_entity_poly.type
_entity_poly.pdbx_seq_one_letter_code
_entity_poly.pdbx_strand_id
1 'polypeptide(L)'
;MATAWLAFALLVVLLGLGIADLAYFGEVSRHIGSDLLNIGGDIGSIIGIAFGSRLVYTLAALAAFAVLAYCWQRSVIRIARAPIKGSLKSIIPQSLVLLMGYVFLARGMVLTGKPLNSIDAFNGNGQSQANLALNGTLVTLQALNDRRQAAPLHYLDDATAQRIAAQHPHPFRYQSSNPPSRKNVIILLLESWSYKYIDALSGNNYHATPYMDALIAKSQVWTNF
;
A
#
# COMPACT_ATOMS: atom_id res chain seq x y z
N MET A 1 -11.00 27.89 -19.61
CA MET A 1 -9.79 28.46 -18.94
C MET A 1 -9.67 27.95 -17.51
N ALA A 2 -10.60 28.29 -16.61
CA ALA A 2 -10.60 27.78 -15.24
C ALA A 2 -10.62 26.24 -15.17
N THR A 3 -11.41 25.60 -16.03
CA THR A 3 -11.48 24.13 -16.17
C THR A 3 -10.14 23.49 -16.57
N ALA A 4 -9.39 24.10 -17.48
CA ALA A 4 -8.08 23.60 -17.91
C ALA A 4 -7.02 23.75 -16.81
N TRP A 5 -7.06 24.83 -16.03
CA TRP A 5 -6.21 24.98 -14.86
C TRP A 5 -6.59 24.04 -13.72
N LEU A 6 -7.88 23.75 -13.54
CA LEU A 6 -8.36 22.77 -12.58
C LEU A 6 -7.89 21.35 -12.96
N ALA A 7 -7.97 21.00 -14.25
CA ALA A 7 -7.42 19.74 -14.76
C ALA A 7 -5.90 19.65 -14.52
N PHE A 8 -5.17 20.74 -14.75
CA PHE A 8 -3.74 20.80 -14.44
C PHE A 8 -3.47 20.61 -12.94
N ALA A 9 -4.20 21.31 -12.07
CA ALA A 9 -4.05 21.17 -10.62
C ALA A 9 -4.30 19.72 -10.17
N LEU A 10 -5.34 19.07 -10.71
CA LEU A 10 -5.62 17.66 -10.45
C LEU A 10 -4.46 16.77 -10.90
N LEU A 11 -3.92 16.98 -12.11
CA LEU A 11 -2.78 16.22 -12.62
C LEU A 11 -1.52 16.41 -11.76
N VAL A 12 -1.26 17.63 -11.29
CA VAL A 12 -0.13 17.92 -10.38
C VAL A 12 -0.28 17.15 -9.07
N VAL A 13 -1.49 17.09 -8.50
CA VAL A 13 -1.76 16.30 -7.28
C VAL A 13 -1.53 14.81 -7.54
N LEU A 14 -2.07 14.27 -8.64
CA LEU A 14 -1.92 12.85 -8.99
C LEU A 14 -0.47 12.46 -9.28
N LEU A 15 0.28 13.34 -9.97
CA LEU A 15 1.70 13.15 -10.25
C LEU A 15 2.54 13.27 -8.98
N GLY A 16 2.24 14.23 -8.11
CA GLY A 16 2.87 14.36 -6.80
C GLY A 16 2.69 13.12 -5.93
N LEU A 17 1.48 12.56 -5.90
CA LEU A 17 1.21 11.27 -5.25
C LEU A 17 2.02 10.13 -5.87
N GLY A 18 2.14 10.07 -7.20
CA GLY A 18 2.94 9.05 -7.87
C GLY A 18 4.44 9.16 -7.59
N ILE A 19 4.98 10.38 -7.50
CA ILE A 19 6.38 10.62 -7.12
C ILE A 19 6.62 10.22 -5.66
N ALA A 20 5.69 10.59 -4.76
CA ALA A 20 5.78 10.19 -3.36
C ALA A 20 5.75 8.67 -3.22
N ASP A 21 4.86 8.00 -3.97
CA ASP A 21 4.77 6.54 -4.02
C ASP A 21 6.06 5.89 -4.51
N LEU A 22 6.67 6.41 -5.58
CA LEU A 22 7.96 5.91 -6.07
C LEU A 22 9.08 6.07 -5.03
N ALA A 23 9.12 7.20 -4.33
CA ALA A 23 10.11 7.44 -3.28
C ALA A 23 9.94 6.47 -2.10
N TYR A 24 8.69 6.19 -1.71
CA TYR A 24 8.38 5.20 -0.67
C TYR A 24 8.66 3.76 -1.12
N PHE A 25 8.35 3.43 -2.38
CA PHE A 25 8.65 2.13 -2.96
C PHE A 25 10.16 1.84 -2.90
N GLY A 26 11.01 2.84 -3.11
CA GLY A 26 12.46 2.70 -2.96
C GLY A 26 12.93 2.27 -1.56
N GLU A 27 12.16 2.59 -0.52
CA GLU A 27 12.49 2.28 0.88
C GLU A 27 11.85 0.96 1.34
N VAL A 28 10.62 0.66 0.91
CA VAL A 28 9.80 -0.45 1.46
C VAL A 28 9.45 -1.52 0.42
N SER A 29 9.82 -1.33 -0.86
CA SER A 29 9.55 -2.25 -1.98
C SER A 29 8.07 -2.59 -2.19
N ARG A 30 7.16 -1.69 -1.79
CA ARG A 30 5.71 -1.78 -1.99
C ARG A 30 5.11 -0.40 -2.18
N HIS A 31 3.96 -0.33 -2.85
CA HIS A 31 3.22 0.93 -3.02
C HIS A 31 2.68 1.43 -1.68
N ILE A 32 2.55 2.75 -1.53
CA ILE A 32 2.11 3.40 -0.30
C ILE A 32 0.71 2.92 0.10
N GLY A 33 -0.25 2.89 -0.84
CA GLY A 33 -1.60 2.39 -0.59
C GLY A 33 -2.24 2.99 0.67
N SER A 34 -2.60 2.13 1.62
CA SER A 34 -3.21 2.51 2.91
C SER A 34 -2.23 3.11 3.92
N ASP A 35 -0.91 2.97 3.72
CA ASP A 35 0.10 3.50 4.64
C ASP A 35 0.14 5.04 4.63
N LEU A 36 -0.22 5.69 3.49
CA LEU A 36 -0.37 7.15 3.42
C LEU A 36 -1.38 7.68 4.44
N LEU A 37 -2.37 6.86 4.77
CA LEU A 37 -3.51 7.25 5.60
C LEU A 37 -3.17 7.15 7.09
N ASN A 38 -2.13 6.38 7.42
CA ASN A 38 -1.56 6.34 8.77
C ASN A 38 -0.51 7.44 8.96
N ILE A 39 0.10 7.91 7.87
CA ILE A 39 1.05 9.03 7.84
C ILE A 39 0.42 10.38 8.22
N GLY A 40 -0.92 10.51 8.19
CA GLY A 40 -1.61 11.76 8.54
C GLY A 40 -1.25 12.33 9.93
N GLY A 41 -0.85 11.47 10.87
CA GLY A 41 -0.34 11.89 12.19
C GLY A 41 1.05 12.53 12.17
N ASP A 42 1.84 12.29 11.12
CA ASP A 42 3.26 12.67 11.02
C ASP A 42 3.52 13.73 9.94
N ILE A 43 2.49 14.46 9.49
CA ILE A 43 2.62 15.52 8.48
C ILE A 43 3.69 16.55 8.88
N GLY A 44 3.77 16.89 10.17
CA GLY A 44 4.79 17.81 10.69
C GLY A 44 6.21 17.29 10.46
N SER A 45 6.44 16.00 10.70
CA SER A 45 7.72 15.33 10.47
C SER A 45 8.08 15.29 8.98
N ILE A 46 7.10 15.06 8.11
CA ILE A 46 7.31 15.05 6.65
C ILE A 46 7.70 16.44 6.14
N ILE A 47 7.02 17.48 6.59
CA ILE A 47 7.37 18.87 6.26
C ILE A 47 8.80 19.16 6.76
N GLY A 48 9.13 18.75 7.99
CA GLY A 48 10.48 18.87 8.54
C GLY A 48 11.56 18.19 7.70
N ILE A 49 11.29 16.98 7.20
CA ILE A 49 12.20 16.25 6.31
C ILE A 49 12.32 16.95 4.94
N ALA A 50 11.20 17.38 4.37
CA ALA A 50 11.14 18.01 3.06
C ALA A 50 11.92 19.33 2.99
N PHE A 51 11.89 20.14 4.06
CA PHE A 51 12.62 21.41 4.15
C PHE A 51 13.94 21.32 4.92
N GLY A 52 14.23 20.20 5.57
CA GLY A 52 15.50 19.94 6.24
C GLY A 52 16.44 19.14 5.35
N SER A 53 16.39 17.81 5.48
CA SER A 53 17.34 16.90 4.84
C SER A 53 17.12 16.70 3.34
N ARG A 54 15.91 16.96 2.83
CA ARG A 54 15.56 16.76 1.40
C ARG A 54 15.26 18.06 0.65
N LEU A 55 15.73 19.20 1.14
CA LEU A 55 15.44 20.52 0.56
C LEU A 55 15.78 20.62 -0.94
N VAL A 56 16.92 20.05 -1.38
CA VAL A 56 17.33 20.03 -2.79
C VAL A 56 16.30 19.29 -3.66
N TYR A 57 15.82 18.12 -3.21
CA TYR A 57 14.79 17.36 -3.92
C TYR A 57 13.46 18.09 -3.96
N THR A 58 13.08 18.76 -2.86
CA THR A 58 11.87 19.60 -2.80
C THR A 58 11.95 20.75 -3.81
N LEU A 59 13.07 21.47 -3.86
CA LEU A 59 13.27 22.56 -4.82
C LEU A 59 13.27 22.06 -6.27
N ALA A 60 13.91 20.92 -6.55
CA ALA A 60 13.92 20.31 -7.87
C ALA A 60 12.50 19.91 -8.31
N ALA A 61 11.70 19.35 -7.42
CA ALA A 61 10.30 19.01 -7.69
C ALA A 61 9.45 20.26 -7.97
N LEU A 62 9.61 21.34 -7.19
CA LEU A 62 8.93 22.61 -7.43
C LEU A 62 9.31 23.21 -8.79
N ALA A 63 10.60 23.18 -9.15
CA ALA A 63 11.08 23.64 -10.46
C ALA A 63 10.47 22.79 -11.60
N ALA A 64 10.42 21.46 -11.45
CA ALA A 64 9.79 20.58 -12.42
C ALA A 64 8.30 20.89 -12.61
N PHE A 65 7.55 21.10 -11.53
CA PHE A 65 6.14 21.50 -11.62
C PHE A 65 5.95 22.88 -12.26
N ALA A 66 6.84 23.84 -12.02
CA ALA A 66 6.81 25.14 -12.69
C ALA A 66 7.05 25.03 -14.19
N VAL A 67 8.02 24.20 -14.61
CA VAL A 67 8.27 23.89 -16.03
C VAL A 67 7.05 23.21 -16.66
N LEU A 68 6.43 22.25 -15.97
CA LEU A 68 5.19 21.61 -16.44
C LEU A 68 4.05 22.62 -16.58
N ALA A 69 3.89 23.55 -15.64
CA ALA A 69 2.88 24.60 -15.71
C ALA A 69 3.12 25.52 -16.92
N TYR A 70 4.38 25.88 -17.18
CA TYR A 70 4.75 26.67 -18.35
C TYR A 70 4.45 25.93 -19.67
N CYS A 71 4.82 24.64 -19.76
CA CYS A 71 4.51 23.79 -20.91
C CYS A 71 3.00 23.61 -21.12
N TRP A 72 2.24 23.45 -20.04
CA TRP A 72 0.78 23.37 -20.05
C TRP A 72 0.14 24.67 -20.58
N GLN A 73 0.64 25.82 -20.11
CA GLN A 73 0.18 27.12 -20.58
C GLN A 73 0.45 27.33 -22.07
N ARG A 74 1.64 26.97 -22.55
CA ARG A 74 2.06 27.11 -23.95
C ARG A 74 1.28 26.19 -24.88
N SER A 75 0.99 24.97 -24.45
CA SER A 75 0.42 23.91 -25.30
C SER A 75 -1.09 23.83 -25.14
N VAL A 76 -1.56 23.49 -23.93
CA VAL A 76 -2.98 23.18 -23.69
C VAL A 76 -3.82 24.43 -23.60
N ILE A 77 -3.39 25.42 -22.82
CA ILE A 77 -4.20 26.64 -22.62
C ILE A 77 -4.26 27.49 -23.89
N ARG A 78 -3.16 27.59 -24.63
CA ARG A 78 -3.14 28.30 -25.91
C ARG A 78 -4.12 27.68 -26.91
N ILE A 79 -4.17 26.34 -27.01
CA ILE A 79 -5.10 25.63 -27.88
C ILE A 79 -6.53 25.71 -27.36
N ALA A 80 -6.74 25.61 -26.04
CA ALA A 80 -8.06 25.71 -25.41
C ALA A 80 -8.69 27.11 -25.52
N ARG A 81 -7.91 28.14 -25.87
CA ARG A 81 -8.40 29.48 -26.22
C ARG A 81 -8.87 29.59 -27.66
N ALA A 82 -8.46 28.67 -28.54
CA ALA A 82 -8.93 28.67 -29.90
C ALA A 82 -10.44 28.35 -29.92
N PRO A 83 -11.23 29.03 -30.77
CA PRO A 83 -12.66 28.72 -30.90
C PRO A 83 -12.82 27.26 -31.31
N ILE A 84 -13.79 26.58 -30.69
CA ILE A 84 -14.08 25.16 -30.97
C ILE A 84 -14.48 25.07 -32.44
N LYS A 85 -13.58 24.54 -33.27
CA LYS A 85 -13.86 24.24 -34.68
C LYS A 85 -14.52 22.86 -34.74
N GLY A 86 -15.85 22.84 -34.84
CA GLY A 86 -16.61 21.59 -34.98
C GLY A 86 -18.10 21.78 -34.71
N SER A 87 -18.93 20.96 -35.36
CA SER A 87 -20.37 20.91 -35.07
C SER A 87 -20.61 20.12 -33.78
N LEU A 88 -21.52 20.58 -32.91
CA LEU A 88 -21.92 19.85 -31.69
C LEU A 88 -22.35 18.41 -32.00
N LYS A 89 -22.93 18.19 -33.18
CA LYS A 89 -23.35 16.86 -33.67
C LYS A 89 -22.19 15.87 -33.84
N SER A 90 -20.96 16.35 -34.02
CA SER A 90 -19.75 15.52 -34.12
C SER A 90 -19.03 15.39 -32.77
N ILE A 91 -19.07 16.42 -31.93
CA ILE A 91 -18.34 16.45 -30.65
C ILE A 91 -19.00 15.54 -29.61
N ILE A 92 -20.34 15.55 -29.54
CA ILE A 92 -21.10 14.75 -28.58
C ILE A 92 -20.85 13.24 -28.76
N PRO A 93 -21.02 12.64 -29.95
CA PRO A 93 -20.78 11.21 -30.13
C PRO A 93 -19.31 10.85 -29.87
N GLN A 94 -18.36 11.69 -30.31
CA GLN A 94 -16.94 11.45 -30.02
C GLN A 94 -16.64 11.45 -28.52
N SER A 95 -17.22 12.39 -27.77
CA SER A 95 -17.07 12.46 -26.31
C SER A 95 -17.70 11.26 -25.62
N LEU A 96 -18.86 10.78 -26.09
CA LEU A 96 -19.50 9.58 -25.56
C LEU A 96 -18.67 8.32 -25.82
N VAL A 97 -18.10 8.17 -27.02
CA VAL A 97 -17.20 7.05 -27.35
C VAL A 97 -15.96 7.08 -26.47
N LEU A 98 -15.34 8.26 -26.30
CA LEU A 98 -14.20 8.41 -25.40
C LEU A 98 -14.57 8.10 -23.95
N LEU A 99 -15.73 8.57 -23.47
CA LEU A 99 -16.21 8.28 -22.12
C LEU A 99 -16.43 6.78 -21.90
N MET A 100 -17.09 6.10 -22.84
CA MET A 100 -17.25 4.63 -22.80
C MET A 100 -15.90 3.92 -22.79
N GLY A 101 -14.95 4.38 -23.62
CA GLY A 101 -13.58 3.87 -23.62
C GLY A 101 -12.90 4.04 -22.27
N TYR A 102 -13.00 5.22 -21.64
CA TYR A 102 -12.45 5.47 -20.32
C TYR A 102 -13.09 4.60 -19.24
N VAL A 103 -14.41 4.42 -19.26
CA VAL A 103 -15.10 3.53 -18.32
C VAL A 103 -14.65 2.08 -18.50
N PHE A 104 -14.51 1.62 -19.75
CA PHE A 104 -14.03 0.27 -20.04
C PHE A 104 -12.59 0.05 -19.56
N LEU A 105 -11.70 1.02 -19.80
CA LEU A 105 -10.32 0.99 -19.31
C LEU A 105 -10.26 1.04 -17.79
N ALA A 106 -11.05 1.89 -17.14
CA ALA A 106 -11.12 2.01 -15.68
C ALA A 106 -11.66 0.74 -15.01
N ARG A 107 -12.52 -0.04 -15.68
CA ARG A 107 -12.94 -1.38 -15.21
C ARG A 107 -11.89 -2.47 -15.45
N GLY A 108 -10.78 -2.16 -16.11
CA GLY A 108 -9.75 -3.15 -16.44
C GLY A 108 -10.08 -3.99 -17.67
N MET A 109 -10.84 -3.44 -18.62
CA MET A 109 -11.28 -4.13 -19.85
C MET A 109 -12.19 -5.36 -19.62
N VAL A 110 -12.74 -5.49 -18.41
CA VAL A 110 -13.65 -6.58 -18.05
C VAL A 110 -15.11 -6.18 -18.33
N LEU A 111 -15.80 -6.93 -19.18
CA LEU A 111 -17.20 -6.68 -19.56
C LEU A 111 -18.19 -7.20 -18.50
N THR A 112 -17.88 -8.33 -17.87
CA THR A 112 -18.78 -9.04 -16.93
C THR A 112 -18.07 -9.38 -15.63
N GLY A 113 -18.74 -9.22 -14.49
CA GLY A 113 -18.18 -9.52 -13.16
C GLY A 113 -17.60 -8.30 -12.45
N LYS A 114 -16.82 -8.54 -11.39
CA LYS A 114 -16.18 -7.49 -10.58
C LYS A 114 -15.04 -6.82 -11.38
N PRO A 115 -14.90 -5.48 -11.33
CA PRO A 115 -13.73 -4.81 -11.92
C PRO A 115 -12.42 -5.34 -11.34
N LEU A 116 -11.34 -5.26 -12.11
CA LEU A 116 -10.00 -5.61 -11.62
C LEU A 116 -9.64 -4.79 -10.39
N ASN A 117 -9.19 -5.48 -9.35
CA ASN A 117 -8.71 -4.91 -8.10
C ASN A 117 -7.19 -5.02 -8.00
N SER A 118 -6.58 -4.20 -7.15
CA SER A 118 -5.12 -4.22 -6.90
C SER A 118 -4.61 -5.59 -6.45
N ILE A 119 -5.43 -6.37 -5.73
CA ILE A 119 -5.07 -7.74 -5.30
C ILE A 119 -4.95 -8.72 -6.47
N ASP A 120 -5.66 -8.46 -7.58
CA ASP A 120 -5.64 -9.34 -8.75
C ASP A 120 -4.27 -9.31 -9.45
N ALA A 121 -3.49 -8.24 -9.28
CA ALA A 121 -2.12 -8.14 -9.81
C ALA A 121 -1.17 -9.17 -9.19
N PHE A 122 -1.45 -9.64 -7.97
CA PHE A 122 -0.62 -10.61 -7.25
C PHE A 122 -0.96 -12.06 -7.58
N ASN A 123 -2.03 -12.30 -8.34
CA ASN A 123 -2.41 -13.65 -8.78
C ASN A 123 -1.54 -14.10 -9.97
N GLY A 124 -0.40 -14.73 -9.68
CA GLY A 124 0.34 -15.58 -10.63
C GLY A 124 1.66 -15.05 -11.18
N ASN A 125 1.99 -13.76 -11.02
CA ASN A 125 3.17 -13.16 -11.68
C ASN A 125 4.38 -12.86 -10.77
N GLY A 126 4.34 -13.19 -9.48
CA GLY A 126 5.39 -12.82 -8.53
C GLY A 126 5.30 -11.35 -8.11
N GLN A 127 5.89 -11.00 -6.96
CA GLN A 127 5.69 -9.69 -6.32
C GLN A 127 6.22 -8.51 -7.16
N SER A 128 7.37 -8.68 -7.82
CA SER A 128 7.97 -7.62 -8.64
C SER A 128 7.11 -7.25 -9.84
N GLN A 129 6.57 -8.24 -10.55
CA GLN A 129 5.73 -8.02 -11.72
C GLN A 129 4.36 -7.47 -11.32
N ALA A 130 3.82 -7.94 -10.19
CA ALA A 130 2.59 -7.39 -9.61
C ALA A 130 2.76 -5.90 -9.31
N ASN A 131 3.86 -5.51 -8.65
CA ASN A 131 4.16 -4.11 -8.36
C ASN A 131 4.36 -3.26 -9.64
N LEU A 132 4.97 -3.81 -10.70
CA LEU A 132 5.11 -3.10 -11.98
C LEU A 132 3.76 -2.90 -12.70
N ALA A 133 2.81 -3.81 -12.52
CA ALA A 133 1.48 -3.70 -13.13
C ALA A 133 0.58 -2.69 -12.40
N LEU A 134 0.90 -2.33 -11.16
CA LEU A 134 0.10 -1.43 -10.34
C LEU A 134 0.49 0.04 -10.56
N ASN A 135 -0.51 0.92 -10.41
CA ASN A 135 -0.31 2.37 -10.40
C ASN A 135 -0.47 2.88 -8.96
N GLY A 136 0.61 3.35 -8.35
CA GLY A 136 0.63 3.79 -6.95
C GLY A 136 -0.44 4.84 -6.62
N THR A 137 -0.70 5.79 -7.51
CA THR A 137 -1.76 6.80 -7.33
C THR A 137 -3.14 6.16 -7.30
N LEU A 138 -3.43 5.20 -8.20
CA LEU A 138 -4.70 4.48 -8.24
C LEU A 138 -4.88 3.60 -6.99
N VAL A 139 -3.85 2.84 -6.59
CA VAL A 139 -3.89 2.00 -5.38
C VAL A 139 -4.14 2.85 -4.13
N THR A 140 -3.50 4.01 -4.04
CA THR A 140 -3.70 4.96 -2.93
C THR A 140 -5.13 5.52 -2.90
N LEU A 141 -5.70 5.87 -4.06
CA LEU A 141 -7.10 6.32 -4.16
C LEU A 141 -8.10 5.22 -3.81
N GLN A 142 -7.85 3.98 -4.22
CA GLN A 142 -8.65 2.82 -3.83
C GLN A 142 -8.61 2.62 -2.31
N ALA A 143 -7.41 2.62 -1.72
CA ALA A 143 -7.22 2.49 -0.27
C ALA A 143 -7.92 3.62 0.52
N LEU A 144 -7.90 4.85 0.00
CA LEU A 144 -8.65 5.99 0.57
C LEU A 144 -10.15 5.72 0.61
N ASN A 145 -10.69 5.17 -0.48
CA ASN A 145 -12.12 4.89 -0.58
C ASN A 145 -12.52 3.71 0.32
N ASP A 146 -11.70 2.65 0.36
CA ASP A 146 -11.93 1.49 1.22
C ASP A 146 -11.87 1.86 2.70
N ARG A 147 -10.93 2.74 3.10
CA ARG A 147 -10.84 3.24 4.48
C ARG A 147 -12.04 4.10 4.89
N ARG A 148 -12.65 4.85 3.95
CA ARG A 148 -13.91 5.57 4.26
C ARG A 148 -15.05 4.62 4.57
N GLN A 149 -15.01 3.41 4.03
CA GLN A 149 -16.03 2.38 4.25
C GLN A 149 -15.72 1.50 5.46
N ALA A 150 -14.46 1.44 5.90
CA ALA A 150 -14.03 0.68 7.06
C ALA A 150 -13.80 1.59 8.28
N ALA A 151 -14.69 1.52 9.27
CA ALA A 151 -14.45 2.14 10.57
C ALA A 151 -13.18 1.51 11.20
N PRO A 152 -12.24 2.33 11.73
CA PRO A 152 -11.12 1.80 12.50
C PRO A 152 -11.64 0.93 13.64
N LEU A 153 -11.13 -0.31 13.73
CA LEU A 153 -11.48 -1.20 14.83
C LEU A 153 -10.71 -0.76 16.07
N HIS A 154 -11.40 -0.16 17.02
CA HIS A 154 -10.86 0.12 18.35
C HIS A 154 -10.98 -1.14 19.21
N TYR A 155 -9.96 -1.99 19.14
CA TYR A 155 -9.88 -3.21 19.94
C TYR A 155 -9.63 -2.94 21.43
N LEU A 156 -8.96 -1.82 21.74
CA LEU A 156 -8.60 -1.39 23.09
C LEU A 156 -8.87 0.10 23.25
N ASP A 157 -9.22 0.51 24.47
CA ASP A 157 -9.21 1.91 24.85
C ASP A 157 -7.77 2.43 25.00
N ASP A 158 -7.57 3.72 24.76
CA ASP A 158 -6.24 4.34 24.75
C ASP A 158 -5.52 4.17 26.11
N ALA A 159 -6.25 4.18 27.22
CA ALA A 159 -5.67 4.02 28.55
C ALA A 159 -5.16 2.57 28.76
N THR A 160 -5.89 1.57 28.30
CA THR A 160 -5.45 0.17 28.33
C THR A 160 -4.28 -0.06 27.38
N ALA A 161 -4.31 0.50 26.17
CA ALA A 161 -3.19 0.41 25.23
C ALA A 161 -1.89 1.01 25.81
N GLN A 162 -1.97 2.20 26.42
CA GLN A 162 -0.82 2.84 27.07
C GLN A 162 -0.34 2.04 28.28
N ARG A 163 -1.25 1.46 29.07
CA ARG A 163 -0.88 0.61 30.22
C ARG A 163 -0.10 -0.63 29.75
N ILE A 164 -0.56 -1.31 28.69
CA ILE A 164 0.12 -2.47 28.12
C ILE A 164 1.50 -2.06 27.57
N ALA A 165 1.58 -0.96 26.82
CA ALA A 165 2.85 -0.46 26.27
C ALA A 165 3.87 -0.07 27.37
N ALA A 166 3.39 0.44 28.51
CA ALA A 166 4.25 0.76 29.65
C ALA A 166 4.71 -0.50 30.40
N GLN A 167 3.87 -1.54 30.48
CA GLN A 167 4.19 -2.81 31.16
C GLN A 167 5.10 -3.73 30.34
N HIS A 168 5.03 -3.62 29.01
CA HIS A 168 5.81 -4.44 28.09
C HIS A 168 6.76 -3.54 27.28
N PRO A 169 8.03 -3.41 27.69
CA PRO A 169 8.98 -2.60 26.96
C PRO A 169 9.07 -3.06 25.51
N HIS A 170 9.19 -2.11 24.58
CA HIS A 170 9.27 -2.40 23.15
C HIS A 170 10.29 -3.52 22.88
N PRO A 171 9.91 -4.59 22.15
CA PRO A 171 10.78 -5.75 21.95
C PRO A 171 12.11 -5.38 21.28
N PHE A 172 12.13 -4.31 20.47
CA PHE A 172 13.34 -3.77 19.86
C PHE A 172 14.32 -3.08 20.84
N ARG A 173 13.95 -2.90 22.11
CA ARG A 173 14.82 -2.38 23.17
C ARG A 173 15.21 -3.45 24.19
N TYR A 174 14.70 -4.68 24.06
CA TYR A 174 15.04 -5.76 24.97
C TYR A 174 16.51 -6.16 24.77
N GLN A 175 17.32 -5.96 25.80
CA GLN A 175 18.67 -6.49 25.89
C GLN A 175 18.69 -7.44 27.07
N SER A 176 19.06 -8.71 26.83
CA SER A 176 19.21 -9.67 27.91
C SER A 176 20.37 -9.24 28.81
N SER A 177 20.13 -9.16 30.11
CA SER A 177 21.18 -8.96 31.11
C SER A 177 22.01 -10.24 31.34
N ASN A 178 21.56 -11.38 30.83
CA ASN A 178 22.23 -12.66 31.01
C ASN A 178 23.36 -12.83 29.97
N PRO A 179 24.54 -13.33 30.40
CA PRO A 179 25.61 -13.63 29.47
C PRO A 179 25.18 -14.71 28.45
N PRO A 180 25.66 -14.64 27.19
CA PRO A 180 25.31 -15.64 26.18
C PRO A 180 25.72 -17.04 26.63
N SER A 181 24.77 -17.98 26.61
CA SER A 181 25.01 -19.37 27.03
C SER A 181 25.93 -20.17 26.09
N ARG A 182 26.24 -19.62 24.91
CA ARG A 182 27.03 -20.24 23.83
C ARG A 182 26.50 -21.60 23.35
N LYS A 183 25.25 -21.94 23.68
CA LYS A 183 24.59 -23.14 23.15
C LYS A 183 24.21 -22.91 21.69
N ASN A 184 24.32 -23.95 20.87
CA ASN A 184 23.76 -23.95 19.54
C ASN A 184 22.22 -23.94 19.65
N VAL A 185 21.57 -23.08 18.87
CA VAL A 185 20.11 -23.00 18.79
C VAL A 185 19.70 -23.46 17.40
N ILE A 186 18.81 -24.44 17.33
CA ILE A 186 18.22 -24.93 16.08
C ILE A 186 16.75 -24.54 16.10
N ILE A 187 16.32 -23.76 15.12
CA ILE A 187 14.93 -23.38 14.92
C ILE A 187 14.41 -24.14 13.72
N LEU A 188 13.43 -25.02 13.94
CA LEU A 188 12.73 -25.74 12.88
C LEU A 188 11.33 -25.14 12.76
N LEU A 189 11.08 -24.42 11.68
CA LEU A 189 9.74 -23.91 11.34
C LEU A 189 9.13 -24.85 10.29
N LEU A 190 7.93 -25.34 10.59
CA LEU A 190 7.21 -26.28 9.72
C LEU A 190 5.96 -25.60 9.19
N GLU A 191 5.87 -25.49 7.87
CA GLU A 191 4.76 -24.82 7.21
C GLU A 191 3.51 -25.72 7.13
N SER A 192 2.34 -25.11 7.32
CA SER A 192 1.04 -25.78 7.29
C SER A 192 0.92 -27.00 8.21
N TRP A 193 1.71 -27.05 9.28
CA TRP A 193 1.72 -28.19 10.17
C TRP A 193 0.65 -28.07 11.25
N SER A 194 -0.53 -28.65 10.97
CA SER A 194 -1.68 -28.53 11.85
C SER A 194 -1.60 -29.44 13.07
N TYR A 195 -1.93 -28.86 14.24
CA TYR A 195 -2.12 -29.54 15.51
C TYR A 195 -2.93 -30.84 15.41
N LYS A 196 -3.94 -30.87 14.53
CA LYS A 196 -4.85 -32.01 14.33
C LYS A 196 -4.14 -33.31 13.93
N TYR A 197 -3.02 -33.21 13.21
CA TYR A 197 -2.28 -34.37 12.72
C TYR A 197 -1.15 -34.82 13.66
N ILE A 198 -0.98 -34.12 14.78
CA ILE A 198 -0.03 -34.47 15.83
C ILE A 198 -0.82 -35.20 16.91
N ASP A 199 -0.73 -36.52 16.92
CA ASP A 199 -1.57 -37.37 17.77
C ASP A 199 -1.28 -37.12 19.26
N ALA A 200 0.00 -36.90 19.63
CA ALA A 200 0.38 -36.61 21.01
C ALA A 200 -0.21 -35.30 21.56
N LEU A 201 -0.68 -34.40 20.69
CA LEU A 201 -1.33 -33.16 21.09
C LEU A 201 -2.86 -33.24 20.93
N SER A 202 -3.30 -33.75 19.78
CA SER A 202 -4.72 -33.75 19.41
C SER A 202 -5.54 -34.87 20.03
N GLY A 203 -4.89 -35.95 20.47
CA GLY A 203 -5.56 -37.17 20.91
C GLY A 203 -6.24 -37.94 19.77
N ASN A 204 -5.97 -37.55 18.51
CA ASN A 204 -6.35 -38.35 17.35
C ASN A 204 -5.39 -39.55 17.20
N ASN A 205 -5.73 -40.48 16.31
CA ASN A 205 -4.92 -41.66 16.00
C ASN A 205 -4.63 -41.72 14.49
N TYR A 206 -4.11 -40.64 13.92
CA TYR A 206 -3.75 -40.59 12.50
C TYR A 206 -2.42 -41.29 12.21
N HIS A 207 -1.57 -41.44 13.23
CA HIS A 207 -0.22 -41.97 13.18
C HIS A 207 0.68 -41.29 12.14
N ALA A 208 0.41 -40.02 11.86
CA ALA A 208 1.09 -39.25 10.82
C ALA A 208 2.44 -38.70 11.26
N THR A 209 2.65 -38.47 12.56
CA THR A 209 3.84 -37.81 13.10
C THR A 209 4.53 -38.56 14.26
N PRO A 210 4.78 -39.87 14.15
CA PRO A 210 5.20 -40.70 15.28
C PRO A 210 6.51 -40.23 15.95
N TYR A 211 7.45 -39.67 15.18
CA TYR A 211 8.69 -39.13 15.74
C TYR A 211 8.49 -37.81 16.49
N MET A 212 7.56 -36.97 16.04
CA MET A 212 7.21 -35.76 16.78
C MET A 212 6.46 -36.13 18.05
N ASP A 213 5.55 -37.10 17.98
CA ASP A 213 4.82 -37.60 19.15
C ASP A 213 5.78 -38.11 20.24
N ALA A 214 6.83 -38.84 19.83
CA ALA A 214 7.89 -39.29 20.73
C ALA A 214 8.76 -38.13 21.28
N LEU A 215 8.97 -37.08 20.51
CA LEU A 215 9.74 -35.91 20.92
C LEU A 215 8.97 -35.04 21.92
N ILE A 216 7.67 -34.86 21.71
CA ILE A 216 6.76 -34.10 22.58
C ILE A 216 6.82 -34.61 24.02
N ALA A 217 6.81 -35.93 24.21
CA ALA A 217 6.92 -36.55 25.53
C ALA A 217 8.22 -36.21 26.29
N LYS A 218 9.25 -35.71 25.59
CA LYS A 218 10.57 -35.35 26.14
C LYS A 218 10.86 -33.85 26.08
N SER A 219 9.87 -33.05 25.68
CA SER A 219 10.06 -31.63 25.38
C SER A 219 9.14 -30.76 26.23
N GLN A 220 9.50 -29.49 26.35
CA GLN A 220 8.55 -28.48 26.81
C GLN A 220 7.61 -28.13 25.66
N VAL A 221 6.31 -28.27 25.91
CA VAL A 221 5.27 -28.11 24.89
C VAL A 221 4.27 -27.07 25.35
N TRP A 222 3.90 -26.17 24.43
CA TRP A 222 2.88 -25.16 24.62
C TRP A 222 1.69 -25.50 23.72
N THR A 223 0.53 -25.79 24.32
CA THR A 223 -0.68 -26.20 23.59
C THR A 223 -1.63 -25.04 23.29
N ASN A 224 -1.33 -23.83 23.82
CA ASN A 224 -2.08 -22.60 23.58
C ASN A 224 -1.07 -21.45 23.36
N PHE A 225 -0.58 -21.32 22.13
CA PHE A 225 0.36 -20.26 21.72
C PHE A 225 -0.23 -19.46 20.57
#